data_AF-A0A1C0B694-F1
#
_entry.id   AF-A0A1C0B694-F1
#
_cell.length_a   1.000
_cell.length_b   1.000
_cell.length_c   1.000
_cell.angle_alpha   90.00
_cell.angle_beta   90.00
_cell.angle_gamma   90.00
#
_symmetry.space_group_name_H-M   'P 1'
#
loop_
_entity.id
_entity.type
_entity.pdbx_description
1 polymer ?
#
loop_
_entity_poly.entity_id
_entity_poly.type
_entity_poly.pdbx_seq_one_letter_code
_entity_poly.pdbx_strand_id
1 'polypeptide(L)'
;MILKLIKIKQKGKQMTNLETNTLLQRNSNSSKQEYRKIKQDYKSKMETALDNVVRLFNNAKQNGYDDFRLGEEFKSPITRYYRNYWLSKLIFSLLIMMFVIFASSFYFWGESTFLILVSFMLIFPFSEKIFLKINLRFFELSKNEKEVIINKIFPKRTNIFMIMILPIMISISMSSLFFISFDFEIPNKIVNLLQIGSLKFKPQNLIFAITNASLVCLLLIYAVVKKYKV
;
A
#
# COMPACT_ATOMS: atom_id res chain seq x y z
N MET A 1 -7.00 -57.57 -16.77
CA MET A 1 -7.98 -57.01 -15.80
C MET A 1 -7.40 -55.85 -14.97
N ILE A 2 -6.19 -55.97 -14.43
CA ILE A 2 -5.52 -54.96 -13.58
C ILE A 2 -5.31 -53.59 -14.26
N LEU A 3 -4.90 -53.58 -15.54
CA LEU A 3 -4.67 -52.32 -16.30
C LEU A 3 -5.94 -51.47 -16.48
N LYS A 4 -7.13 -52.09 -16.57
CA LYS A 4 -8.40 -51.35 -16.64
C LYS A 4 -8.72 -50.65 -15.32
N LEU A 5 -8.43 -51.30 -14.18
CA LEU A 5 -8.65 -50.73 -12.85
C LEU A 5 -7.73 -49.53 -12.55
N ILE A 6 -6.47 -49.59 -12.99
CA ILE A 6 -5.51 -48.48 -12.85
C ILE A 6 -5.98 -47.25 -13.67
N LYS A 7 -6.45 -47.48 -14.90
CA LYS A 7 -6.94 -46.42 -15.79
C LYS A 7 -8.21 -45.75 -15.25
N ILE A 8 -9.12 -46.52 -14.64
CA ILE A 8 -10.32 -46.00 -13.97
C ILE A 8 -9.94 -45.17 -12.74
N LYS A 9 -9.01 -45.64 -11.90
CA LYS A 9 -8.54 -44.92 -10.71
C LYS A 9 -7.82 -43.61 -11.05
N GLN A 10 -7.02 -43.59 -12.12
CA GLN A 10 -6.38 -42.37 -12.62
C GLN A 10 -7.40 -41.37 -13.19
N LYS A 11 -8.39 -41.85 -13.94
CA LYS A 11 -9.46 -41.00 -14.49
C LYS A 11 -10.34 -40.40 -13.39
N GLY A 12 -10.66 -41.18 -12.35
CA GLY A 12 -11.36 -40.70 -11.15
C GLY A 12 -10.58 -39.62 -10.40
N LYS A 13 -9.27 -39.81 -10.19
CA LYS A 13 -8.40 -38.83 -9.52
C LYS A 13 -8.22 -37.53 -10.33
N GLN A 14 -8.24 -37.61 -11.66
CA GLN A 14 -8.22 -36.42 -12.53
C GLN A 14 -9.54 -35.66 -12.49
N MET A 15 -10.67 -36.37 -12.45
CA MET A 15 -12.01 -35.78 -12.39
C MET A 15 -12.25 -35.05 -11.05
N THR A 16 -11.86 -35.66 -9.93
CA THR A 16 -11.95 -35.02 -8.60
C THR A 16 -11.06 -33.78 -8.47
N ASN A 17 -9.86 -33.80 -9.06
CA ASN A 17 -8.96 -32.63 -9.11
C ASN A 17 -9.52 -31.51 -10.00
N LEU A 18 -10.22 -31.83 -11.08
CA LEU A 18 -10.85 -30.83 -11.95
C LEU A 18 -12.03 -30.16 -11.24
N GLU A 19 -12.86 -30.93 -10.53
CA GLU A 19 -14.00 -30.46 -9.74
C GLU A 19 -13.56 -29.59 -8.56
N THR A 20 -12.52 -29.99 -7.83
CA THR A 20 -11.96 -29.15 -6.75
C THR A 20 -11.37 -27.84 -7.28
N ASN A 21 -10.64 -27.87 -8.39
CA ASN A 21 -10.09 -26.65 -9.00
C ASN A 21 -11.20 -25.71 -9.51
N THR A 22 -12.27 -26.25 -10.08
CA THR A 22 -13.42 -25.45 -10.56
C THR A 22 -14.24 -24.86 -9.41
N LEU A 23 -14.42 -25.58 -8.29
CA LEU A 23 -15.05 -25.05 -7.08
C LEU A 23 -14.19 -23.95 -6.41
N LEU A 24 -12.87 -24.13 -6.34
CA LEU A 24 -11.94 -23.10 -5.84
C LEU A 24 -11.94 -21.85 -6.73
N GLN A 25 -12.02 -22.02 -8.06
CA GLN A 25 -12.15 -20.90 -8.99
C GLN A 25 -13.50 -20.18 -8.85
N ARG A 26 -14.62 -20.90 -8.67
CA ARG A 26 -15.93 -20.28 -8.43
C ARG A 26 -15.95 -19.49 -7.11
N ASN A 27 -15.40 -20.04 -6.03
CA ASN A 27 -15.31 -19.37 -4.72
C ASN A 27 -14.36 -18.17 -4.71
N SER A 28 -13.26 -18.22 -5.46
CA SER A 28 -12.37 -17.07 -5.61
C SER A 28 -12.94 -15.97 -6.52
N ASN A 29 -13.76 -16.33 -7.50
CA ASN A 29 -14.45 -15.36 -8.36
C ASN A 29 -15.63 -14.69 -7.63
N SER A 30 -16.41 -15.42 -6.85
CA SER A 30 -17.51 -14.86 -6.05
C SER A 30 -16.99 -13.87 -5.00
N SER A 31 -15.96 -14.24 -4.24
CA SER A 31 -15.32 -13.37 -3.25
C SER A 31 -14.70 -12.10 -3.86
N LYS A 32 -14.05 -12.20 -5.02
CA LYS A 32 -13.52 -11.02 -5.74
C LYS A 32 -14.65 -10.09 -6.22
N GLN A 33 -15.76 -10.64 -6.71
CA GLN A 33 -16.92 -9.85 -7.14
C GLN A 33 -17.60 -9.16 -5.96
N GLU A 34 -17.78 -9.87 -4.84
CA GLU A 34 -18.34 -9.32 -3.61
C GLU A 34 -17.47 -8.18 -3.06
N TYR A 35 -16.15 -8.38 -2.99
CA TYR A 35 -15.21 -7.32 -2.60
C TYR A 35 -15.33 -6.07 -3.48
N ARG A 36 -15.48 -6.25 -4.81
CA ARG A 36 -15.67 -5.13 -5.75
C ARG A 36 -16.99 -4.40 -5.47
N LYS A 37 -18.09 -5.12 -5.22
CA LYS A 37 -19.39 -4.54 -4.87
C LYS A 37 -19.30 -3.74 -3.57
N ILE A 38 -18.73 -4.32 -2.51
CA ILE A 38 -18.54 -3.64 -1.22
C ILE A 38 -17.71 -2.36 -1.41
N LYS A 39 -16.60 -2.44 -2.13
CA LYS A 39 -15.76 -1.27 -2.41
C LYS A 39 -16.51 -0.18 -3.17
N GLN A 40 -17.34 -0.56 -4.14
CA GLN A 40 -18.16 0.37 -4.91
C GLN A 40 -19.21 1.04 -4.02
N ASP A 41 -19.86 0.30 -3.12
CA ASP A 41 -20.80 0.86 -2.14
C ASP A 41 -20.10 1.88 -1.21
N TYR A 42 -18.94 1.54 -0.65
CA TYR A 42 -18.15 2.50 0.14
C TYR A 42 -17.73 3.74 -0.65
N LYS A 43 -17.38 3.56 -1.92
CA LYS A 43 -17.03 4.68 -2.81
C LYS A 43 -18.24 5.58 -3.03
N SER A 44 -19.40 5.00 -3.34
CA SER A 44 -20.65 5.74 -3.55
C SER A 44 -21.03 6.54 -2.30
N LYS A 45 -20.95 5.92 -1.12
CA LYS A 45 -21.22 6.59 0.17
C LYS A 45 -20.26 7.75 0.42
N MET A 46 -18.98 7.59 0.07
CA MET A 46 -17.98 8.65 0.17
C MET A 46 -18.27 9.80 -0.80
N GLU A 47 -18.62 9.51 -2.05
CA GLU A 47 -18.98 10.53 -3.05
C GLU A 47 -20.23 11.31 -2.62
N THR A 48 -21.29 10.63 -2.20
CA THR A 48 -22.50 11.29 -1.67
C THR A 48 -22.21 12.13 -0.43
N ALA A 49 -21.35 11.66 0.48
CA ALA A 49 -20.95 12.45 1.63
C ALA A 49 -20.17 13.70 1.22
N LEU A 50 -19.29 13.60 0.22
CA LEU A 50 -18.53 14.72 -0.32
C LEU A 50 -19.44 15.75 -0.99
N ASP A 51 -20.43 15.31 -1.78
CA ASP A 51 -21.45 16.19 -2.39
C ASP A 51 -22.21 16.97 -1.30
N ASN A 52 -22.62 16.29 -0.23
CA ASN A 52 -23.29 16.91 0.89
C ASN A 52 -22.39 17.92 1.62
N VAL A 53 -21.10 17.63 1.79
CA VAL A 53 -20.13 18.57 2.37
C VAL A 53 -20.03 19.83 1.52
N VAL A 54 -19.90 19.68 0.21
CA VAL A 54 -19.78 20.81 -0.72
C VAL A 54 -21.08 21.63 -0.73
N ARG A 55 -22.25 20.97 -0.70
CA ARG A 55 -23.55 21.64 -0.59
C ARG A 55 -23.65 22.44 0.71
N LEU A 56 -23.26 21.86 1.85
CA LEU A 56 -23.24 22.55 3.14
C LEU A 56 -22.30 23.76 3.12
N PHE A 57 -21.12 23.59 2.53
CA PHE A 57 -20.15 24.67 2.37
C PHE A 57 -20.73 25.82 1.52
N ASN A 58 -21.33 25.52 0.38
CA ASN A 58 -21.92 26.52 -0.51
C ASN A 58 -23.11 27.22 0.14
N ASN A 59 -23.96 26.50 0.86
CA ASN A 59 -25.08 27.10 1.61
C ASN A 59 -24.59 28.01 2.73
N ALA A 60 -23.54 27.60 3.47
CA ALA A 60 -22.94 28.45 4.50
C ALA A 60 -22.37 29.73 3.89
N LYS A 61 -21.62 29.60 2.79
CA LYS A 61 -21.08 30.73 2.02
C LYS A 61 -22.17 31.68 1.52
N GLN A 62 -23.25 31.16 0.95
CA GLN A 62 -24.37 31.97 0.45
C GLN A 62 -25.08 32.74 1.57
N ASN A 63 -25.18 32.13 2.75
CA ASN A 63 -25.80 32.76 3.92
C ASN A 63 -24.83 33.64 4.74
N GLY A 64 -23.58 33.80 4.30
CA GLY A 64 -22.59 34.62 4.99
C GLY A 64 -22.02 33.99 6.28
N TYR A 65 -22.15 32.69 6.47
CA TYR A 65 -21.52 31.99 7.59
C TYR A 65 -20.06 31.64 7.25
N ASP A 66 -19.12 32.21 8.00
CA ASP A 66 -17.68 31.94 7.84
C ASP A 66 -17.28 30.53 8.29
N ASP A 67 -18.06 29.90 9.17
CA ASP A 67 -17.80 28.55 9.67
C ASP A 67 -18.98 27.61 9.45
N PHE A 68 -18.81 26.63 8.57
CA PHE A 68 -19.78 25.54 8.41
C PHE A 68 -19.44 24.39 9.36
N ARG A 69 -20.44 23.95 10.13
CA ARG A 69 -20.30 22.80 11.02
C ARG A 69 -20.46 21.52 10.20
N LEU A 70 -19.42 20.70 10.20
CA LEU A 70 -19.44 19.40 9.55
C LEU A 70 -19.62 18.30 10.60
N GLY A 71 -20.80 17.66 10.57
CA GLY A 71 -21.12 16.52 11.41
C GLY A 71 -20.32 15.26 11.05
N GLU A 72 -20.22 14.33 11.99
CA GLU A 72 -19.49 13.07 11.83
C GLU A 72 -20.12 12.15 10.77
N GLU A 73 -21.43 12.28 10.53
CA GLU A 73 -22.18 11.57 9.50
C GLU A 73 -21.63 11.79 8.09
N PHE A 74 -21.05 12.96 7.83
CA PHE A 74 -20.43 13.29 6.54
C PHE A 74 -18.94 12.96 6.51
N LYS A 75 -18.24 13.08 7.65
CA LYS A 75 -16.81 12.75 7.73
C LYS A 75 -16.56 11.25 7.67
N SER A 76 -17.34 10.48 8.42
CA SER A 76 -17.12 9.04 8.63
C SER A 76 -17.06 8.23 7.32
N PRO A 77 -17.97 8.41 6.33
CA PRO A 77 -17.87 7.72 5.05
C PRO A 77 -16.58 8.05 4.28
N ILE A 78 -16.16 9.32 4.31
CA ILE A 78 -14.97 9.82 3.62
C ILE A 78 -13.69 9.25 4.26
N THR A 79 -13.58 9.36 5.58
CA THR A 79 -12.43 8.87 6.33
C THR A 79 -12.34 7.34 6.27
N ARG A 80 -13.47 6.63 6.33
CA ARG A 80 -13.52 5.17 6.22
C ARG A 80 -13.09 4.69 4.84
N TYR A 81 -13.56 5.32 3.75
CA TYR A 81 -13.10 4.97 2.40
C TYR A 81 -11.59 5.21 2.23
N TYR A 82 -11.11 6.36 2.70
CA TYR A 82 -9.69 6.70 2.71
C TYR A 82 -8.86 5.63 3.45
N ARG A 83 -9.22 5.27 4.69
CA ARG A 83 -8.50 4.26 5.48
C ARG A 83 -8.55 2.87 4.85
N ASN A 84 -9.73 2.41 4.44
CA ASN A 84 -9.92 1.03 4.00
C ASN A 84 -9.43 0.75 2.58
N TYR A 85 -9.46 1.74 1.70
CA TYR A 85 -9.15 1.53 0.28
C TYR A 85 -8.01 2.39 -0.25
N TRP A 86 -7.85 3.62 0.24
CA TRP A 86 -6.74 4.47 -0.20
C TRP A 86 -5.43 4.08 0.51
N LEU A 87 -5.42 4.04 1.84
CA LEU A 87 -4.25 3.61 2.61
C LEU A 87 -3.92 2.12 2.43
N SER A 88 -4.91 1.25 2.23
CA SER A 88 -4.63 -0.16 1.92
C SER A 88 -3.84 -0.34 0.62
N LYS A 89 -4.05 0.51 -0.39
CA LYS A 89 -3.23 0.51 -1.62
C LYS A 89 -1.79 0.96 -1.34
N LEU A 90 -1.60 1.96 -0.48
CA LEU A 90 -0.26 2.38 -0.04
C LEU A 90 0.46 1.23 0.64
N ILE A 91 -0.19 0.58 1.62
CA ILE A 91 0.37 -0.57 2.36
C ILE A 91 0.79 -1.68 1.40
N PHE A 92 -0.08 -2.03 0.44
CA PHE A 92 0.25 -3.04 -0.56
C PHE A 92 1.42 -2.63 -1.46
N SER A 93 1.48 -1.36 -1.87
CA SER A 93 2.58 -0.82 -2.68
C SER A 93 3.91 -0.84 -1.91
N LEU A 94 3.89 -0.48 -0.63
CA LEU A 94 5.05 -0.52 0.25
C LEU A 94 5.52 -1.96 0.52
N LEU A 95 4.62 -2.94 0.62
CA LEU A 95 4.99 -4.36 0.73
C LEU A 95 5.75 -4.84 -0.51
N ILE A 96 5.26 -4.49 -1.71
CA ILE A 96 5.94 -4.82 -2.95
C ILE A 96 7.31 -4.15 -3.00
N MET A 97 7.39 -2.86 -2.66
CA MET A 97 8.66 -2.14 -2.65
C MET A 97 9.66 -2.71 -1.64
N MET A 98 9.21 -3.09 -0.44
CA MET A 98 10.04 -3.75 0.56
C MET A 98 10.66 -5.03 0.01
N PHE A 99 9.88 -5.85 -0.70
CA PHE A 99 10.37 -7.07 -1.34
C PHE A 99 11.38 -6.76 -2.47
N VAL A 100 11.08 -5.79 -3.33
CA VAL A 100 11.98 -5.36 -4.42
C VAL A 100 13.30 -4.82 -3.87
N ILE A 101 13.24 -4.01 -2.81
CA ILE A 101 14.42 -3.44 -2.14
C ILE A 101 15.25 -4.53 -1.48
N PHE A 102 14.59 -5.47 -0.79
CA PHE A 102 15.25 -6.62 -0.19
C PHE A 102 15.98 -7.45 -1.23
N ALA A 103 15.30 -7.85 -2.31
CA ALA A 103 15.88 -8.66 -3.37
C ALA A 103 17.02 -7.92 -4.10
N SER A 104 16.81 -6.66 -4.48
CA SER A 104 17.81 -5.85 -5.21
C SER A 104 19.08 -5.59 -4.39
N SER A 105 18.99 -5.54 -3.06
CA SER A 105 20.13 -5.32 -2.18
C SER A 105 21.19 -6.43 -2.25
N PHE A 106 20.84 -7.63 -2.73
CA PHE A 106 21.80 -8.71 -2.97
C PHE A 106 22.58 -8.58 -4.28
N TYR A 107 22.16 -7.71 -5.20
CA TYR A 107 22.77 -7.56 -6.52
C TYR A 107 23.45 -6.21 -6.69
N PHE A 108 22.78 -5.13 -6.25
CA PHE A 108 23.25 -3.76 -6.41
C PHE A 108 23.58 -3.16 -5.05
N TRP A 109 24.86 -2.85 -4.86
CA TRP A 109 25.35 -2.25 -3.62
C TRP A 109 25.21 -0.73 -3.69
N GLY A 110 24.66 -0.11 -2.65
CA GLY A 110 24.39 1.34 -2.58
C GLY A 110 23.19 1.79 -3.44
N GLU A 111 23.06 1.32 -4.67
CA GLU A 111 21.95 1.67 -5.57
C GLU A 111 20.58 1.26 -5.00
N SER A 112 20.48 0.10 -4.35
CA SER A 112 19.24 -0.35 -3.73
C SER A 112 18.78 0.52 -2.56
N THR A 113 19.70 1.25 -1.92
CA THR A 113 19.37 2.23 -0.87
C THR A 113 18.64 3.44 -1.46
N PHE A 114 18.95 3.84 -2.70
CA PHE A 114 18.19 4.91 -3.38
C PHE A 114 16.74 4.51 -3.69
N LEU A 115 16.42 3.22 -3.82
CA LEU A 115 15.03 2.76 -3.96
C LEU A 115 14.18 3.04 -2.72
N ILE A 116 14.81 3.27 -1.56
CA ILE A 116 14.10 3.74 -0.37
C ILE A 116 13.54 5.15 -0.61
N LEU A 117 14.26 6.04 -1.30
CA LEU A 117 13.74 7.36 -1.73
C LEU A 117 12.49 7.23 -2.61
N VAL A 118 12.47 6.24 -3.50
CA VAL A 118 11.28 5.95 -4.32
C VAL A 118 10.10 5.52 -3.44
N SER A 119 10.34 4.71 -2.41
CA SER A 119 9.31 4.31 -1.44
C SER A 119 8.74 5.51 -0.68
N PHE A 120 9.54 6.55 -0.43
CA PHE A 120 9.05 7.82 0.13
C PHE A 120 8.20 8.61 -0.84
N MET A 121 8.61 8.71 -2.10
CA MET A 121 7.81 9.37 -3.14
C MET A 121 6.44 8.71 -3.30
N LEU A 122 6.35 7.39 -3.08
CA LEU A 122 5.08 6.68 -3.08
C LEU A 122 4.13 7.10 -1.96
N ILE A 123 4.58 7.61 -0.82
CA ILE A 123 3.69 8.02 0.28
C ILE A 123 2.93 9.30 -0.06
N PHE A 124 3.58 10.22 -0.78
CA PHE A 124 3.04 11.54 -1.11
C PHE A 124 1.62 11.49 -1.73
N PRO A 125 1.36 10.76 -2.85
CA PRO A 125 0.04 10.69 -3.48
C PRO A 125 -1.04 10.06 -2.57
N PHE A 126 -0.66 9.35 -1.51
CA PHE A 126 -1.58 8.73 -0.58
C PHE A 126 -1.96 9.60 0.63
N SER A 127 -1.54 10.87 0.64
CA SER A 127 -1.92 11.83 1.68
C SER A 127 -3.40 12.22 1.65
N GLU A 128 -3.94 12.63 2.81
CA GLU A 128 -5.32 13.12 2.98
C GLU A 128 -5.62 14.27 2.01
N LYS A 129 -4.67 15.19 1.88
CA LYS A 129 -4.78 16.38 1.04
C LYS A 129 -4.92 15.99 -0.43
N ILE A 130 -4.08 15.08 -0.92
CA ILE A 130 -4.13 14.66 -2.33
C ILE A 130 -5.37 13.82 -2.58
N PHE A 131 -5.71 12.92 -1.67
CA PHE A 131 -6.96 12.17 -1.73
C PHE A 131 -8.17 13.10 -1.92
N LEU A 132 -8.35 14.10 -1.07
CA LEU A 132 -9.47 15.02 -1.20
C LEU A 132 -9.34 15.95 -2.40
N LYS A 133 -8.14 16.43 -2.74
CA LYS A 133 -7.95 17.28 -3.93
C LYS A 133 -8.34 16.57 -5.22
N ILE A 134 -8.08 15.26 -5.32
CA ILE A 134 -8.50 14.43 -6.45
C ILE A 134 -10.02 14.31 -6.49
N ASN A 135 -10.66 13.96 -5.37
CA ASN A 135 -12.12 13.75 -5.33
C ASN A 135 -12.90 15.07 -5.42
N LEU A 136 -12.35 16.18 -4.92
CA LEU A 136 -12.93 17.51 -5.02
C LEU A 136 -12.65 18.22 -6.36
N ARG A 137 -11.93 17.56 -7.29
CA ARG A 137 -11.53 18.19 -8.55
C ARG A 137 -12.74 18.63 -9.39
N PHE A 138 -13.81 17.85 -9.37
CA PHE A 138 -15.00 18.04 -10.19
C PHE A 138 -15.94 19.12 -9.66
N PHE A 139 -15.70 19.63 -8.46
CA PHE A 139 -16.48 20.74 -7.90
C PHE A 139 -15.84 22.07 -8.29
N GLU A 140 -16.71 23.02 -8.63
CA GLU A 140 -16.40 24.42 -8.93
C GLU A 140 -16.02 25.20 -7.66
N LEU A 141 -14.94 24.75 -7.01
CA LEU A 141 -14.39 25.36 -5.80
C LEU A 141 -13.00 25.93 -6.12
N SER A 142 -12.75 27.14 -5.63
CA SER A 142 -11.43 27.76 -5.62
C SER A 142 -10.45 26.99 -4.75
N LYS A 143 -9.15 27.32 -4.86
CA LYS A 143 -8.09 26.65 -4.09
C LYS A 143 -8.28 26.83 -2.59
N ASN A 144 -8.69 28.02 -2.15
CA ASN A 144 -8.87 28.33 -0.72
C ASN A 144 -10.06 27.55 -0.15
N GLU A 145 -11.17 27.49 -0.89
CA GLU A 145 -12.37 26.75 -0.48
C GLU A 145 -12.08 25.24 -0.35
N LYS A 146 -11.32 24.68 -1.29
CA LYS A 146 -10.86 23.29 -1.19
C LYS A 146 -10.02 23.05 0.07
N GLU A 147 -9.10 23.95 0.43
CA GLU A 147 -8.31 23.84 1.66
C GLU A 147 -9.19 23.90 2.92
N VAL A 148 -10.19 24.79 2.96
CA VAL A 148 -11.13 24.88 4.09
C VAL A 148 -11.87 23.55 4.29
N ILE A 149 -12.43 22.98 3.22
CA ILE A 149 -13.12 21.68 3.26
C ILE A 149 -12.16 20.57 3.69
N ILE A 150 -10.94 20.53 3.12
CA ILE A 150 -9.91 19.54 3.47
C ILE A 150 -9.59 19.59 4.97
N ASN A 151 -9.41 20.78 5.53
CA ASN A 151 -9.08 20.96 6.94
C ASN A 151 -10.24 20.57 7.87
N LYS A 152 -11.50 20.74 7.43
CA LYS A 152 -12.67 20.31 8.19
C LYS A 152 -12.84 18.79 8.20
N ILE A 153 -12.55 18.11 7.09
CA ILE A 153 -12.64 16.63 7.01
C ILE A 153 -11.44 15.98 7.72
N PHE A 154 -10.22 16.49 7.51
CA PHE A 154 -8.99 15.96 8.11
C PHE A 154 -8.26 17.07 8.90
N PRO A 155 -8.66 17.36 10.15
CA PRO A 155 -8.04 18.43 10.94
C PRO A 155 -6.61 18.10 11.37
N LYS A 156 -6.34 16.82 11.69
CA LYS A 156 -5.01 16.34 12.08
C LYS A 156 -4.34 15.66 10.88
N ARG A 157 -3.68 16.46 10.04
CA ARG A 157 -2.98 15.96 8.86
C ARG A 157 -1.60 15.43 9.23
N THR A 158 -1.18 14.40 8.52
CA THR A 158 0.18 13.92 8.59
C THR A 158 1.15 14.94 8.00
N ASN A 159 2.19 15.33 8.75
CA ASN A 159 3.33 16.01 8.16
C ASN A 159 4.24 14.99 7.46
N ILE A 160 4.10 14.88 6.13
CA ILE A 160 4.83 13.92 5.31
C ILE A 160 6.35 14.18 5.39
N PHE A 161 6.78 15.44 5.50
CA PHE A 161 8.21 15.79 5.57
C PHE A 161 8.89 15.23 6.82
N MET A 162 8.23 15.27 7.98
CA MET A 162 8.75 14.68 9.21
C MET A 162 8.94 13.15 9.09
N ILE A 163 8.07 12.48 8.33
CA ILE A 163 8.18 11.04 8.08
C ILE A 163 9.28 10.72 7.08
N MET A 164 9.64 11.66 6.20
CA MET A 164 10.72 11.49 5.22
C MET A 164 12.10 11.69 5.85
N ILE A 165 12.26 12.62 6.80
CA ILE A 165 13.59 12.99 7.32
C ILE A 165 14.21 11.86 8.16
N LEU A 166 13.44 11.27 9.08
CA LEU A 166 13.96 10.27 10.03
C LEU A 166 14.58 9.05 9.32
N PRO A 167 13.93 8.40 8.34
CA PRO A 167 14.51 7.22 7.72
C PRO A 167 15.61 7.54 6.71
N ILE A 168 15.61 8.74 6.10
CA ILE A 168 16.74 9.20 5.26
C ILE A 168 17.99 9.31 6.13
N MET A 169 17.87 9.90 7.32
CA MET A 169 18.98 9.96 8.27
C MET A 169 19.46 8.57 8.68
N ILE A 170 18.55 7.65 8.99
CA ILE A 170 18.92 6.26 9.34
C ILE A 170 19.57 5.55 8.14
N SER A 171 19.06 5.75 6.92
CA SER A 171 19.58 5.16 5.70
C SER A 171 21.02 5.61 5.40
N ILE A 172 21.31 6.90 5.59
CA ILE A 172 22.66 7.46 5.43
C ILE A 172 23.60 6.89 6.50
N SER A 173 23.18 6.87 7.76
CA SER A 173 24.00 6.35 8.88
C SER A 173 24.27 4.84 8.76
N MET A 174 23.30 4.06 8.28
CA MET A 174 23.50 2.61 8.10
C MET A 174 24.38 2.27 6.91
N SER A 175 24.37 3.11 5.86
CA SER A 175 25.30 2.97 4.73
C SER A 175 26.76 3.12 5.19
N SER A 176 27.04 3.94 6.22
CA SER A 176 28.38 4.07 6.80
C SER A 176 28.82 2.94 7.72
N LEU A 177 27.89 2.15 8.29
CA LEU A 177 28.21 1.02 9.18
C LEU A 177 28.53 -0.29 8.42
N PHE A 178 28.40 -0.29 7.09
CA PHE A 178 28.61 -1.47 6.23
C PHE A 178 30.07 -1.94 6.13
N PHE A 179 31.04 -1.19 6.66
CA PHE A 179 32.42 -1.68 6.76
C PHE A 179 32.58 -2.85 7.74
N ILE A 180 31.56 -3.15 8.53
CA ILE A 180 31.52 -4.33 9.40
C ILE A 180 30.99 -5.51 8.59
N SER A 181 31.90 -6.23 7.93
CA SER A 181 31.59 -7.45 7.19
C SER A 181 31.28 -8.57 8.17
N PHE A 182 30.10 -9.17 8.06
CA PHE A 182 29.77 -10.43 8.72
C PHE A 182 29.74 -11.53 7.66
N ASP A 183 30.62 -12.51 7.81
CA ASP A 183 30.65 -13.68 6.93
C ASP A 183 29.53 -14.65 7.30
N PHE A 184 28.36 -14.43 6.70
CA PHE A 184 27.29 -15.43 6.68
C PHE A 184 27.52 -16.40 5.52
N GLU A 185 27.88 -17.64 5.84
CA GLU A 185 28.03 -18.70 4.84
C GLU A 185 26.66 -19.20 4.35
N ILE A 186 26.23 -18.72 3.18
CA ILE A 186 25.08 -19.28 2.46
C ILE A 186 25.58 -20.41 1.55
N PRO A 187 24.96 -21.61 1.56
CA PRO A 187 25.39 -22.73 0.73
C PRO A 187 25.52 -22.37 -0.77
N ASN A 188 26.63 -22.78 -1.39
CA ASN A 188 26.93 -22.48 -2.80
C ASN A 188 25.83 -22.93 -3.77
N LYS A 189 25.08 -24.00 -3.45
CA LYS A 189 23.92 -24.44 -4.25
C LYS A 189 22.83 -23.37 -4.34
N ILE A 190 22.58 -22.65 -3.25
CA ILE A 190 21.58 -21.57 -3.17
C ILE A 190 22.11 -20.33 -3.90
N VAL A 191 23.39 -20.00 -3.72
CA VAL A 191 24.04 -18.89 -4.41
C VAL A 191 23.93 -19.05 -5.93
N ASN A 192 24.20 -20.24 -6.46
CA ASN A 192 24.10 -20.52 -7.89
C ASN A 192 22.65 -20.47 -8.42
N LEU A 193 21.68 -20.92 -7.62
CA LEU A 193 20.25 -20.84 -7.99
C LEU A 193 19.77 -19.38 -8.11
N LEU A 194 20.29 -18.50 -7.27
CA LEU A 194 19.89 -17.10 -7.19
C LEU A 194 20.68 -16.19 -8.15
N GLN A 195 21.59 -16.72 -8.96
CA GLN A 195 22.22 -15.93 -10.02
C GLN A 195 21.22 -15.68 -11.16
N ILE A 196 21.11 -14.43 -11.61
CA ILE A 196 20.16 -14.03 -12.65
C ILE A 196 20.93 -13.42 -13.82
N GLY A 197 21.13 -14.20 -14.88
CA GLY A 197 21.84 -13.74 -16.08
C GLY A 197 23.25 -13.23 -15.75
N SER A 198 23.49 -11.94 -15.97
CA SER A 198 24.77 -11.28 -15.64
C SER A 198 24.87 -10.79 -14.19
N LEU A 199 23.78 -10.83 -13.42
CA LEU A 199 23.74 -10.33 -12.04
C LEU A 199 24.24 -11.40 -11.07
N LYS A 200 25.36 -11.11 -10.40
CA LYS A 200 25.95 -11.96 -9.36
C LYS A 200 25.25 -11.73 -8.02
N PHE A 201 24.67 -12.79 -7.47
CA PHE A 201 24.11 -12.77 -6.11
C PHE A 201 25.24 -12.68 -5.07
N LYS A 202 25.16 -11.71 -4.16
CA LYS A 202 26.17 -11.46 -3.12
C LYS A 202 25.62 -11.80 -1.73
N PRO A 203 25.90 -12.99 -1.18
CA PRO A 203 25.38 -13.41 0.13
C PRO A 203 25.85 -12.51 1.28
N GLN A 204 27.05 -11.94 1.17
CA GLN A 204 27.62 -10.97 2.11
C GLN A 204 26.74 -9.71 2.33
N ASN A 205 25.81 -9.42 1.41
CA ASN A 205 24.91 -8.27 1.53
C ASN A 205 23.68 -8.55 2.41
N LEU A 206 23.58 -9.70 3.06
CA LEU A 206 22.41 -10.09 3.86
C LEU A 206 22.01 -9.02 4.89
N ILE A 207 22.96 -8.52 5.68
CA ILE A 207 22.70 -7.50 6.70
C ILE A 207 22.20 -6.20 6.05
N PHE A 208 22.82 -5.80 4.94
CA PHE A 208 22.41 -4.62 4.18
C PHE A 208 20.99 -4.76 3.63
N ALA A 209 20.65 -5.92 3.06
CA ALA A 209 19.30 -6.22 2.57
C ALA A 209 18.26 -6.18 3.70
N ILE A 210 18.57 -6.76 4.87
CA ILE A 210 17.69 -6.73 6.05
C ILE A 210 17.50 -5.30 6.53
N THR A 211 18.56 -4.49 6.60
CA THR A 211 18.49 -3.09 7.03
C THR A 211 17.68 -2.23 6.06
N ASN A 212 17.88 -2.38 4.75
CA ASN A 212 17.06 -1.65 3.78
C ASN A 212 15.58 -2.06 3.85
N ALA A 213 15.30 -3.35 4.03
CA ALA A 213 13.94 -3.85 4.21
C ALA A 213 13.30 -3.36 5.51
N SER A 214 14.06 -3.29 6.61
CA SER A 214 13.57 -2.80 7.91
C SER A 214 13.20 -1.32 7.85
N LEU A 215 13.94 -0.51 7.08
CA LEU A 215 13.60 0.90 6.85
C LEU A 215 12.26 1.06 6.15
N VAL A 216 11.99 0.26 5.12
CA VAL A 216 10.67 0.26 4.45
C VAL A 216 9.59 -0.31 5.38
N CYS A 217 9.93 -1.30 6.20
CA CYS A 217 9.04 -1.88 7.20
C CYS A 217 8.55 -0.82 8.21
N LEU A 218 9.41 0.11 8.64
CA LEU A 218 9.01 1.24 9.49
C LEU A 218 7.92 2.11 8.82
N LEU A 219 8.04 2.36 7.51
CA LEU A 219 7.00 3.08 6.75
C LEU A 219 5.70 2.30 6.65
N LEU A 220 5.83 0.99 6.53
CA LEU A 220 4.71 0.04 6.50
C LEU A 220 3.95 0.06 7.83
N ILE A 221 4.67 -0.04 8.95
CA ILE A 221 4.11 0.09 10.30
C ILE A 221 3.43 1.44 10.45
N TYR A 222 4.07 2.51 10.01
CA TYR A 222 3.47 3.85 10.03
C TYR A 222 2.15 3.90 9.25
N ALA A 223 2.12 3.37 8.02
CA ALA A 223 0.92 3.34 7.19
C ALA A 223 -0.20 2.49 7.80
N VAL A 224 0.15 1.37 8.45
CA VAL A 224 -0.78 0.51 9.20
C VAL A 224 -1.35 1.24 10.41
N VAL A 225 -0.50 1.82 11.27
CA VAL A 225 -0.95 2.61 12.44
C VAL A 225 -1.87 3.74 11.99
N LYS A 226 -1.52 4.45 10.92
CA LYS A 226 -2.36 5.51 10.34
C LYS A 226 -3.72 5.01 9.87
N LYS A 227 -3.79 3.81 9.29
CA LYS A 227 -5.05 3.18 8.87
C LYS A 227 -5.98 2.89 10.05
N TYR A 228 -5.44 2.49 11.20
CA TYR A 228 -6.22 2.07 12.37
C TYR A 228 -6.37 3.14 13.46
N LYS A 229 -5.66 4.26 13.36
CA LYS A 229 -5.83 5.40 14.27
C LYS A 229 -7.25 5.94 14.16
N VAL A 230 -8.00 5.95 15.27
CA VAL A 230 -9.36 6.49 15.37
C VAL A 230 -9.36 7.99 15.11
#